data_AF-A0A160DRL9-F1
#
_entry.id   AF-A0A160DRL9-F1
#
_cell.length_a   1.000
_cell.length_b   1.000
_cell.length_c   1.000
_cell.angle_alpha   90.00
_cell.angle_beta   90.00
_cell.angle_gamma   90.00
#
_symmetry.space_group_name_H-M   'P 1'
#
loop_
_entity.id
_entity.type
_entity.pdbx_description
1 polymer ?
#
loop_
_entity_poly.entity_id
_entity_poly.type
_entity_poly.pdbx_seq_one_letter_code
_entity_poly.pdbx_strand_id
1 'polypeptide(L)'
;MHATIRATATGWDWSRTGSLSATAVLHVAALALACIPAMLPDKLPSAAAPVLYWIEPVAPPPVVPLPPPPQPVPRPRPTPVVPAAPAAPIVVADAPLLAESHTISPVPAVSPAVVDTTASLASSSAVDGLLAYERVREPHYPPDALRRGEQGTVVLRVWVAVDGGVRRIEIARSSGWPRLDRAARDAVKLWRFRPPQKAGVATEGSGLVPIVFALPERR
;
A
#
# COMPACT_ATOMS: atom_id res chain seq x y z
N MET A 1 -59.52 92.12 35.02
CA MET A 1 -58.38 91.36 35.56
C MET A 1 -58.03 90.26 34.56
N HIS A 2 -57.07 90.49 33.65
CA HIS A 2 -56.63 89.48 32.69
C HIS A 2 -55.19 89.09 33.04
N ALA A 3 -55.01 87.84 33.49
CA ALA A 3 -53.70 87.25 33.74
C ALA A 3 -53.23 86.54 32.47
N THR A 4 -52.10 86.98 31.91
CA THR A 4 -51.46 86.33 30.76
C THR A 4 -50.45 85.32 31.27
N ILE A 5 -50.76 84.02 31.14
CA ILE A 5 -49.82 82.93 31.40
C ILE A 5 -48.90 82.79 30.17
N ARG A 6 -47.60 83.06 30.32
CA ARG A 6 -46.60 82.71 29.29
C ARG A 6 -46.27 81.22 29.42
N ALA A 7 -46.57 80.44 28.39
CA ALA A 7 -46.07 79.09 28.23
C ALA A 7 -44.63 79.13 27.69
N THR A 8 -43.68 78.53 28.41
CA THR A 8 -42.34 78.25 27.90
C THR A 8 -42.36 76.92 27.15
N ALA A 9 -42.25 76.95 25.83
CA ALA A 9 -42.05 75.75 25.03
C ALA A 9 -40.58 75.29 25.15
N THR A 10 -40.35 74.13 25.76
CA THR A 10 -39.05 73.43 25.70
C THR A 10 -38.99 72.61 24.41
N GLY A 11 -38.22 73.10 23.43
CA GLY A 11 -37.95 72.37 22.18
C GLY A 11 -37.01 71.19 22.41
N TRP A 12 -37.37 70.01 21.92
CA TRP A 12 -36.54 68.81 21.94
C TRP A 12 -35.38 68.97 20.95
N ASP A 13 -34.14 69.07 21.44
CA ASP A 13 -32.94 69.24 20.62
C ASP A 13 -32.54 67.94 19.89
N TRP A 14 -33.07 67.75 18.67
CA TRP A 14 -32.78 66.61 17.79
C TRP A 14 -31.28 66.41 17.49
N SER A 15 -30.51 67.51 17.55
CA SER A 15 -29.06 67.55 17.33
C SER A 15 -28.25 66.84 18.42
N ARG A 16 -28.79 66.71 19.64
CA ARG A 16 -28.13 66.01 20.76
C ARG A 16 -28.40 64.50 20.76
N THR A 17 -29.56 64.07 20.27
CA THR A 17 -29.90 62.64 20.21
C THR A 17 -29.14 61.92 19.08
N GLY A 18 -28.87 62.61 17.96
CA GLY A 18 -28.12 62.03 16.84
C GLY A 18 -26.64 61.74 17.14
N SER A 19 -25.98 62.54 18.00
CA SER A 19 -24.55 62.36 18.30
C SER A 19 -24.28 61.19 19.25
N LEU A 20 -25.21 60.91 20.16
CA LEU A 20 -25.13 59.76 21.07
C LEU A 20 -25.26 58.43 20.31
N SER A 21 -26.13 58.36 19.30
CA SER A 21 -26.32 57.15 18.48
C SER A 21 -25.11 56.87 17.58
N ALA A 22 -24.52 57.89 16.96
CA ALA A 22 -23.35 57.71 16.10
C ALA A 22 -22.14 57.15 16.88
N THR A 23 -21.94 57.65 18.10
CA THR A 23 -20.86 57.20 18.97
C THR A 23 -21.05 55.76 19.42
N ALA A 24 -22.29 55.39 19.79
CA ALA A 24 -22.62 54.01 20.18
C ALA A 24 -22.38 53.01 19.03
N VAL A 25 -22.79 53.35 17.80
CA VAL A 25 -22.56 52.50 16.61
C VAL A 25 -21.07 52.33 16.32
N LEU A 26 -20.30 53.43 16.41
CA LEU A 26 -18.84 53.39 16.23
C LEU A 26 -18.18 52.46 17.26
N HIS A 27 -18.59 52.54 18.53
CA HIS A 27 -18.03 51.70 19.59
C HIS A 27 -18.41 50.23 19.40
N VAL A 28 -19.66 49.93 19.02
CA VAL A 28 -20.08 48.55 18.74
C VAL A 28 -19.30 47.96 17.55
N ALA A 29 -19.09 48.74 16.49
CA ALA A 29 -18.30 48.31 15.34
C ALA A 29 -16.83 48.08 15.69
N ALA A 30 -16.22 48.98 16.48
CA ALA A 30 -14.84 48.83 16.94
C ALA A 30 -14.67 47.60 17.84
N LEU A 31 -15.63 47.33 18.71
CA LEU A 31 -15.61 46.18 19.61
C LEU A 31 -15.83 44.86 18.85
N ALA A 32 -16.71 44.86 17.84
CA ALA A 32 -16.89 43.72 16.93
C ALA A 32 -15.61 43.40 16.14
N LEU A 33 -14.92 44.42 15.61
CA LEU A 33 -13.65 44.24 14.89
C LEU A 33 -12.54 43.70 15.81
N ALA A 34 -12.49 44.16 17.06
CA ALA A 34 -11.52 43.71 18.05
C ALA A 34 -11.73 42.25 18.50
N CYS A 35 -12.96 41.72 18.41
CA CYS A 35 -13.25 40.31 18.73
C CYS A 35 -12.89 39.30 17.61
N ILE A 36 -12.63 39.76 16.38
CA ILE A 36 -12.32 38.88 15.24
C ILE A 36 -11.09 37.97 15.47
N PRO A 37 -9.93 38.47 15.94
CA PRO A 37 -8.74 37.61 16.11
C PRO A 37 -8.89 36.59 17.25
N ALA A 38 -9.74 36.84 18.26
CA ALA A 38 -9.98 35.92 19.37
C ALA A 38 -10.90 34.74 19.02
N MET A 39 -11.61 34.82 17.88
CA MET A 39 -12.47 33.75 17.36
C MET A 39 -11.74 32.89 16.31
N LEU A 40 -10.51 33.25 15.94
CA LEU A 40 -9.69 32.41 15.07
C LEU A 40 -9.10 31.28 15.92
N PRO A 41 -9.37 30.00 15.60
CA PRO A 41 -8.83 28.90 16.40
C PRO A 41 -7.29 28.94 16.38
N ASP A 42 -6.66 29.00 17.55
CA ASP A 42 -5.20 28.88 17.80
C ASP A 42 -4.56 27.56 17.30
N LYS A 43 -5.35 26.73 16.65
CA LYS A 43 -5.03 25.39 16.23
C LYS A 43 -5.44 25.27 14.76
N LEU A 44 -4.66 25.89 13.87
CA LEU A 44 -4.51 25.27 12.56
C LEU A 44 -4.08 23.83 12.85
N PRO A 45 -4.83 22.80 12.44
CA PRO A 45 -4.39 21.44 12.59
C PRO A 45 -3.01 21.40 11.95
N SER A 46 -1.97 21.20 12.78
CA SER A 46 -0.63 20.93 12.30
C SER A 46 -0.84 19.83 11.30
N ALA A 47 -0.70 20.17 10.01
CA ALA A 47 -0.93 19.23 8.96
C ALA A 47 0.09 18.15 9.24
N ALA A 48 -0.35 17.04 9.83
CA ALA A 48 0.47 15.87 9.99
C ALA A 48 1.02 15.65 8.59
N ALA A 49 2.32 15.91 8.44
CA ALA A 49 3.02 15.63 7.21
C ALA A 49 2.68 14.16 6.93
N PRO A 50 2.26 13.80 5.70
CA PRO A 50 2.10 12.38 5.40
C PRO A 50 3.40 11.73 5.84
N VAL A 51 3.32 10.82 6.81
CA VAL A 51 4.45 10.03 7.25
C VAL A 51 4.81 9.19 6.05
N LEU A 52 5.68 9.73 5.21
CA LEU A 52 6.29 9.02 4.13
C LEU A 52 7.16 7.99 4.84
N TYR A 53 6.67 6.76 4.93
CA TYR A 53 7.47 5.65 5.41
C TYR A 53 8.62 5.45 4.42
N TRP A 54 9.70 6.19 4.66
CA TRP A 54 11.00 5.91 4.09
C TRP A 54 11.41 4.59 4.72
N ILE A 55 11.29 3.51 3.95
CA ILE A 55 11.91 2.25 4.33
C ILE A 55 13.40 2.56 4.29
N GLU A 56 14.00 2.70 5.47
CA GLU A 56 15.45 2.81 5.57
C GLU A 56 16.03 1.56 4.89
N PRO A 57 16.79 1.73 3.79
CA PRO A 57 17.34 0.58 3.09
C PRO A 57 18.16 -0.20 4.10
N VAL A 58 17.75 -1.44 4.38
CA VAL A 58 18.53 -2.33 5.25
C VAL A 58 19.95 -2.32 4.70
N ALA A 59 20.92 -1.97 5.54
CA ALA A 59 22.31 -1.93 5.11
C ALA A 59 22.62 -3.27 4.42
N PRO A 60 23.27 -3.27 3.24
CA PRO A 60 23.66 -4.52 2.61
C PRO A 60 24.42 -5.35 3.66
N PRO A 61 24.17 -6.67 3.75
CA PRO A 61 24.86 -7.51 4.70
C PRO A 61 26.37 -7.28 4.55
N PRO A 62 27.13 -7.26 5.66
CA PRO A 62 28.57 -7.11 5.58
C PRO A 62 29.12 -8.13 4.59
N VAL A 63 29.92 -7.67 3.63
CA VAL A 63 30.58 -8.55 2.66
C VAL A 63 31.48 -9.47 3.47
N VAL A 64 31.05 -10.72 3.67
CA VAL A 64 31.92 -11.76 4.23
C VAL A 64 33.08 -11.88 3.25
N PRO A 65 34.35 -11.74 3.69
CA PRO A 65 35.48 -11.96 2.82
C PRO A 65 35.31 -13.31 2.13
N LEU A 66 35.31 -13.31 0.80
CA LEU A 66 35.28 -14.54 0.03
C LEU A 66 36.40 -15.45 0.56
N PRO A 67 36.14 -16.73 0.86
CA PRO A 67 37.20 -17.66 1.17
C PRO A 67 38.23 -17.60 0.03
N PRO A 68 39.53 -17.61 0.34
CA PRO A 68 40.56 -17.58 -0.68
C PRO A 68 40.30 -18.72 -1.67
N PRO A 69 40.47 -18.49 -2.99
CA PRO A 69 40.27 -19.54 -3.98
C PRO A 69 41.10 -20.76 -3.57
N PRO A 70 40.55 -21.98 -3.70
CA PRO A 70 41.29 -23.19 -3.35
C PRO A 70 42.61 -23.19 -4.12
N GLN A 71 43.73 -23.27 -3.39
CA GLN A 71 45.03 -23.38 -4.03
C GLN A 71 45.00 -24.60 -4.96
N PRO A 72 45.56 -24.50 -6.18
CA PRO A 72 45.62 -25.64 -7.08
C PRO A 72 46.31 -26.80 -6.36
N VAL A 73 45.54 -27.84 -6.03
CA VAL A 73 46.12 -29.09 -5.54
C VAL A 73 47.15 -29.55 -6.58
N PRO A 74 48.41 -29.83 -6.18
CA PRO A 74 49.40 -30.37 -7.10
C PRO A 74 48.82 -31.62 -7.74
N ARG A 75 48.61 -31.58 -9.07
CA ARG A 75 48.15 -32.76 -9.81
C ARG A 75 49.17 -33.88 -9.55
N PRO A 76 48.74 -35.06 -9.07
CA PRO A 76 49.64 -36.19 -8.96
C PRO A 76 50.25 -36.45 -10.34
N ARG A 77 51.58 -36.49 -10.39
CA ARG A 77 52.32 -36.88 -11.59
C ARG A 77 51.82 -38.29 -11.96
N PRO A 78 51.44 -38.57 -13.22
CA PRO A 78 50.97 -39.89 -13.60
C PRO A 78 52.05 -40.92 -13.27
N THR A 79 51.73 -41.80 -12.34
CA THR A 79 52.53 -42.98 -12.04
C THR A 79 52.60 -43.82 -13.31
N PRO A 80 53.78 -44.32 -13.73
CA PRO A 80 53.87 -45.24 -14.85
C PRO A 80 52.92 -46.42 -14.62
N VAL A 81 52.02 -46.65 -15.56
CA VAL A 81 51.14 -47.81 -15.56
C VAL A 81 52.03 -49.04 -15.75
N VAL A 82 52.27 -49.76 -14.65
CA VAL A 82 52.86 -51.09 -14.70
C VAL A 82 51.82 -52.01 -15.37
N PRO A 83 52.19 -52.78 -16.41
CA PRO A 83 51.27 -53.67 -17.13
C PRO A 83 50.61 -54.70 -16.20
N ALA A 84 49.30 -54.90 -16.41
CA ALA A 84 48.46 -55.81 -15.65
C ALA A 84 48.89 -57.28 -15.78
N ALA A 85 49.02 -57.97 -14.64
CA ALA A 85 49.10 -59.43 -14.58
C ALA A 85 47.68 -60.03 -14.46
N PRO A 86 47.35 -61.16 -15.12
CA PRO A 86 45.98 -61.66 -15.16
C PRO A 86 45.60 -62.60 -14.01
N ALA A 87 44.31 -62.49 -13.66
CA ALA A 87 43.35 -63.51 -13.20
C ALA A 87 43.39 -64.08 -11.77
N ALA A 88 42.25 -63.92 -11.08
CA ALA A 88 41.53 -65.03 -10.43
C ALA A 88 40.01 -64.73 -10.42
N PRO A 89 39.12 -65.73 -10.66
CA PRO A 89 37.68 -65.52 -10.73
C PRO A 89 37.04 -65.73 -9.34
N ILE A 90 36.05 -64.90 -8.98
CA ILE A 90 35.20 -65.16 -7.80
C ILE A 90 33.72 -65.02 -8.18
N VAL A 91 33.14 -66.20 -8.44
CA VAL A 91 31.88 -66.77 -7.92
C VAL A 91 30.60 -65.92 -7.86
N VAL A 92 29.57 -66.52 -8.47
CA VAL A 92 28.13 -66.22 -8.49
C VAL A 92 27.49 -66.41 -7.11
N ALA A 93 26.60 -65.50 -6.68
CA ALA A 93 25.48 -65.76 -5.77
C ALA A 93 24.49 -64.57 -5.89
N ASP A 94 23.34 -64.76 -6.54
CA ASP A 94 22.05 -65.21 -5.98
C ASP A 94 21.24 -64.06 -5.32
N ALA A 95 20.01 -63.88 -5.78
CA ALA A 95 19.05 -62.84 -5.37
C ALA A 95 18.44 -63.19 -3.97
N PRO A 96 17.77 -62.27 -3.22
CA PRO A 96 16.43 -61.80 -3.60
C PRO A 96 16.02 -60.37 -3.15
N LEU A 97 14.87 -59.95 -3.72
CA LEU A 97 13.96 -58.88 -3.30
C LEU A 97 13.57 -58.97 -1.80
N LEU A 98 13.48 -57.83 -1.09
CA LEU A 98 12.50 -57.52 -0.02
C LEU A 98 12.68 -56.02 0.36
N ALA A 99 11.76 -55.11 -0.02
CA ALA A 99 10.57 -54.70 0.75
C ALA A 99 10.92 -53.85 1.99
N GLU A 100 10.68 -52.54 1.96
CA GLU A 100 9.63 -51.79 2.71
C GLU A 100 10.36 -50.79 3.65
N SER A 101 9.92 -49.58 4.00
CA SER A 101 8.60 -48.92 4.04
C SER A 101 8.85 -47.42 4.28
N HIS A 102 8.12 -46.53 3.60
CA HIS A 102 7.95 -45.15 4.08
C HIS A 102 6.47 -44.82 4.15
N THR A 103 6.01 -44.77 5.39
CA THR A 103 4.65 -44.58 5.87
C THR A 103 4.00 -43.32 5.32
N ILE A 104 2.85 -43.49 4.65
CA ILE A 104 1.91 -42.42 4.31
C ILE A 104 0.96 -42.28 5.51
N SER A 105 0.99 -41.14 6.19
CA SER A 105 -0.04 -40.79 7.19
C SER A 105 -1.26 -40.19 6.48
N PRO A 106 -2.50 -40.68 6.73
CA PRO A 106 -3.70 -40.09 6.19
C PRO A 106 -4.16 -38.92 7.07
N VAL A 107 -4.38 -37.75 6.47
CA VAL A 107 -5.13 -36.66 7.11
C VAL A 107 -6.60 -36.80 6.71
N PRO A 108 -7.55 -36.74 7.66
CA PRO A 108 -8.94 -37.08 7.41
C PRO A 108 -9.67 -36.00 6.61
N ALA A 109 -10.62 -36.47 5.81
CA ALA A 109 -11.57 -35.68 5.05
C ALA A 109 -12.56 -34.94 5.95
N VAL A 110 -12.83 -33.67 5.63
CA VAL A 110 -14.05 -32.97 6.02
C VAL A 110 -14.59 -32.22 4.80
N SER A 111 -15.79 -32.63 4.38
CA SER A 111 -16.57 -32.10 3.27
C SER A 111 -16.97 -30.63 3.44
N PRO A 112 -17.24 -29.91 2.34
CA PRO A 112 -17.50 -28.47 2.35
C PRO A 112 -18.94 -28.17 2.77
N ALA A 113 -19.09 -27.38 3.84
CA ALA A 113 -20.34 -26.69 4.13
C ALA A 113 -20.39 -25.40 3.29
N VAL A 114 -21.45 -25.30 2.51
CA VAL A 114 -21.82 -24.17 1.65
C VAL A 114 -22.01 -22.91 2.50
N VAL A 115 -21.28 -21.84 2.19
CA VAL A 115 -21.72 -20.48 2.50
C VAL A 115 -21.47 -19.58 1.30
N ASP A 116 -22.58 -19.23 0.64
CA ASP A 116 -22.71 -18.11 -0.29
C ASP A 116 -21.95 -16.88 0.24
N THR A 117 -20.83 -16.57 -0.39
CA THR A 117 -20.06 -15.34 -0.11
C THR A 117 -20.30 -14.36 -1.25
N THR A 118 -21.54 -13.94 -1.46
CA THR A 118 -21.91 -12.88 -2.42
C THR A 118 -22.28 -11.55 -1.76
N ALA A 119 -22.08 -11.40 -0.46
CA ALA A 119 -22.37 -10.15 0.24
C ALA A 119 -21.29 -9.76 1.26
N SER A 120 -20.04 -9.54 0.82
CA SER A 120 -19.05 -8.85 1.67
C SER A 120 -17.92 -8.21 0.86
N LEU A 121 -18.26 -7.27 -0.04
CA LEU A 121 -17.27 -6.38 -0.67
C LEU A 121 -17.71 -4.90 -0.70
N ALA A 122 -18.82 -4.55 -0.05
CA ALA A 122 -19.35 -3.19 -0.06
C ALA A 122 -18.83 -2.27 1.06
N SER A 123 -18.04 -2.78 2.01
CA SER A 123 -17.50 -1.96 3.11
C SER A 123 -16.09 -2.39 3.50
N SER A 124 -15.10 -2.13 2.65
CA SER A 124 -13.73 -1.90 3.14
C SER A 124 -13.55 -0.38 3.31
N SER A 125 -14.07 0.14 4.41
CA SER A 125 -13.67 1.47 4.89
C SER A 125 -12.16 1.42 5.12
N ALA A 126 -11.45 2.30 4.42
CA ALA A 126 -10.04 2.67 4.55
C ALA A 126 -9.28 1.89 5.64
N VAL A 127 -8.66 0.78 5.23
CA VAL A 127 -7.45 0.30 5.89
C VAL A 127 -6.31 1.20 5.43
N ASP A 128 -5.70 1.92 6.36
CA ASP A 128 -4.56 2.81 6.12
C ASP A 128 -3.52 2.12 5.22
N GLY A 129 -3.30 2.69 4.04
CA GLY A 129 -2.30 2.23 3.07
C GLY A 129 -2.80 1.38 1.89
N LEU A 130 -4.09 1.00 1.86
CA LEU A 130 -4.70 0.37 0.68
C LEU A 130 -5.36 1.44 -0.20
N LEU A 131 -4.95 1.52 -1.46
CA LEU A 131 -5.61 2.42 -2.42
C LEU A 131 -7.02 1.91 -2.70
N ALA A 132 -8.01 2.78 -2.56
CA ALA A 132 -9.36 2.47 -2.98
C ALA A 132 -9.42 2.41 -4.51
N TYR A 133 -9.98 1.32 -5.04
CA TYR A 133 -10.09 1.10 -6.48
C TYR A 133 -11.32 1.82 -7.03
N GLU A 134 -11.16 2.51 -8.17
CA GLU A 134 -12.28 3.11 -8.89
C GLU A 134 -12.66 2.27 -10.11
N ARG A 135 -11.65 1.84 -10.88
CA ARG A 135 -11.83 0.97 -12.03
C ARG A 135 -10.71 -0.05 -12.09
N VAL A 136 -11.08 -1.31 -11.91
CA VAL A 136 -10.16 -2.46 -11.96
C VAL A 136 -10.35 -3.17 -13.30
N ARG A 137 -9.23 -3.47 -13.97
CA ARG A 137 -9.20 -4.34 -15.14
C ARG A 137 -8.44 -5.61 -14.75
N GLU A 138 -9.04 -6.77 -14.99
CA GLU A 138 -8.41 -8.02 -14.59
C GLU A 138 -7.01 -8.17 -15.22
N PRO A 139 -5.98 -8.54 -14.43
CA PRO A 139 -4.63 -8.77 -14.95
C PRO A 139 -4.63 -9.92 -15.95
N HIS A 140 -4.06 -9.69 -17.12
CA HIS A 140 -3.89 -10.74 -18.11
C HIS A 140 -2.82 -11.73 -17.66
N TYR A 141 -3.18 -13.00 -17.55
CA TYR A 141 -2.24 -14.07 -17.24
C TYR A 141 -1.39 -14.42 -18.48
N PRO A 142 -0.05 -14.27 -18.45
CA PRO A 142 0.80 -14.63 -19.58
C PRO A 142 0.63 -16.10 -20.01
N PRO A 143 0.36 -16.41 -21.29
CA PRO A 143 0.19 -17.77 -21.78
C PRO A 143 1.39 -18.68 -21.49
N ASP A 144 2.60 -18.11 -21.52
CA ASP A 144 3.83 -18.84 -21.20
C ASP A 144 3.90 -19.25 -19.72
N ALA A 145 3.43 -18.39 -18.83
CA ALA A 145 3.37 -18.65 -17.39
C ALA A 145 2.30 -19.71 -17.10
N LEU A 146 1.14 -19.64 -17.77
CA LEU A 146 0.09 -20.66 -17.70
C LEU A 146 0.61 -22.04 -18.12
N ARG A 147 1.31 -22.13 -19.27
CA ARG A 147 1.87 -23.40 -19.77
C ARG A 147 2.94 -23.99 -18.84
N ARG A 148 3.61 -23.14 -18.05
CA ARG A 148 4.65 -23.54 -17.09
C ARG A 148 4.12 -23.77 -15.67
N GLY A 149 2.84 -23.50 -15.41
CA GLY A 149 2.27 -23.61 -14.07
C GLY A 149 2.80 -22.56 -13.09
N GLU A 150 3.25 -21.39 -13.56
CA GLU A 150 3.82 -20.34 -12.72
C GLU A 150 2.72 -19.54 -11.99
N GLN A 151 2.55 -19.74 -10.69
CA GLN A 151 1.57 -19.01 -9.87
C GLN A 151 2.23 -18.19 -8.76
N GLY A 152 1.50 -17.21 -8.22
CA GLY A 152 1.98 -16.39 -7.10
C GLY A 152 1.28 -15.05 -6.95
N THR A 153 1.66 -14.30 -5.92
CA THR A 153 1.11 -12.97 -5.63
C THR A 153 2.17 -11.90 -5.84
N VAL A 154 1.88 -10.92 -6.68
CA VAL A 154 2.70 -9.72 -6.87
C VAL A 154 2.12 -8.60 -6.01
N VAL A 155 2.94 -7.91 -5.22
CA VAL A 155 2.51 -6.71 -4.50
C VAL A 155 3.18 -5.51 -5.13
N LEU A 156 2.37 -4.60 -5.67
CA LEU A 156 2.83 -3.36 -6.28
C LEU A 156 2.59 -2.19 -5.35
N ARG A 157 3.57 -1.29 -5.26
CA ARG A 157 3.39 0.05 -4.70
C ARG A 157 3.08 1.01 -5.82
N VAL A 158 1.94 1.68 -5.71
CA VAL A 158 1.40 2.55 -6.76
C VAL A 158 1.26 3.96 -6.20
N TRP A 159 1.72 4.95 -6.97
CA TRP A 159 1.51 6.37 -6.68
C TRP A 159 0.39 6.90 -7.57
N VAL A 160 -0.59 7.53 -6.95
CA VAL A 160 -1.82 8.01 -7.57
C VAL A 160 -1.86 9.55 -7.48
N ALA A 161 -2.15 10.20 -8.61
CA ALA A 161 -2.34 11.64 -8.68
C ALA A 161 -3.74 12.05 -8.20
N VAL A 162 -3.95 13.36 -8.00
CA VAL A 162 -5.25 13.93 -7.56
C VAL A 162 -6.42 13.62 -8.50
N ASP A 163 -6.14 13.26 -9.75
CA ASP A 163 -7.12 12.88 -10.76
C ASP A 163 -7.46 11.38 -10.73
N GLY A 164 -6.83 10.59 -9.86
CA GLY A 164 -6.98 9.14 -9.77
C GLY A 164 -6.12 8.34 -10.76
N GLY A 165 -5.24 9.01 -11.53
CA GLY A 165 -4.32 8.39 -12.47
C GLY A 165 -3.06 7.82 -11.79
N VAL A 166 -2.49 6.76 -12.38
CA VAL A 166 -1.23 6.18 -11.90
C VAL A 166 -0.03 6.98 -12.41
N ARG A 167 0.84 7.43 -11.51
CA ARG A 167 2.07 8.18 -11.84
C ARG A 167 3.33 7.33 -11.83
N ARG A 168 3.43 6.43 -10.85
CA ARG A 168 4.59 5.56 -10.65
C ARG A 168 4.14 4.20 -10.15
N ILE A 169 4.88 3.17 -10.52
CA ILE A 169 4.66 1.79 -10.09
C ILE A 169 6.00 1.19 -9.70
N GLU A 170 6.07 0.59 -8.52
CA GLU A 170 7.20 -0.20 -8.05
C GLU A 170 6.74 -1.57 -7.59
N ILE A 171 7.62 -2.56 -7.72
CA ILE A 171 7.38 -3.89 -7.16
C ILE A 171 7.80 -3.85 -5.69
N ALA A 172 6.84 -3.94 -4.79
CA ALA A 172 7.10 -4.07 -3.36
C ALA A 172 7.42 -5.52 -2.99
N ARG A 173 6.75 -6.49 -3.64
CA ARG A 173 7.03 -7.91 -3.53
C ARG A 173 6.83 -8.61 -4.87
N SER A 174 7.84 -9.34 -5.32
CA SER A 174 7.76 -10.18 -6.51
C SER A 174 6.98 -11.47 -6.22
N SER A 175 6.30 -11.99 -7.25
CA SER A 175 5.71 -13.33 -7.25
C SER A 175 6.74 -14.46 -7.29
N GLY A 176 8.01 -14.15 -7.53
CA GLY A 176 9.06 -15.11 -7.85
C GLY A 176 9.23 -15.34 -9.36
N TRP A 177 8.30 -14.84 -10.18
CA TRP A 177 8.32 -15.02 -11.64
C TRP A 177 8.31 -13.67 -12.36
N PRO A 178 9.39 -13.29 -13.08
CA PRO A 178 9.48 -12.00 -13.76
C PRO A 178 8.38 -11.74 -14.82
N ARG A 179 7.79 -12.82 -15.35
CA ARG A 179 6.68 -12.77 -16.32
C ARG A 179 5.40 -12.28 -15.66
N LEU A 180 5.06 -12.82 -14.49
CA LEU A 180 3.90 -12.41 -13.69
C LEU A 180 4.08 -10.98 -13.17
N ASP A 181 5.28 -10.62 -12.71
CA ASP A 181 5.57 -9.27 -12.23
C ASP A 181 5.40 -8.21 -13.35
N ARG A 182 5.79 -8.54 -14.58
CA ARG A 182 5.57 -7.67 -15.74
C ARG A 182 4.09 -7.54 -16.06
N ALA A 183 3.37 -8.66 -16.10
CA ALA A 183 1.92 -8.67 -16.35
C ALA A 183 1.14 -7.86 -15.31
N ALA A 184 1.52 -7.98 -14.03
CA ALA A 184 0.93 -7.19 -12.95
C ALA A 184 1.14 -5.69 -13.16
N ARG A 185 2.36 -5.25 -13.48
CA ARG A 185 2.65 -3.84 -13.75
C ARG A 185 1.84 -3.31 -14.94
N ASP A 186 1.75 -4.10 -16.02
CA ASP A 186 1.04 -3.68 -17.22
C ASP A 186 -0.48 -3.60 -16.99
N ALA A 187 -1.05 -4.48 -16.17
CA ALA A 187 -2.45 -4.40 -15.75
C ALA A 187 -2.74 -3.13 -14.96
N VAL A 188 -1.92 -2.82 -13.94
CA VAL A 188 -2.14 -1.67 -13.05
C VAL A 188 -2.01 -0.33 -13.75
N LYS A 189 -1.21 -0.23 -14.82
CA LYS A 189 -1.17 0.99 -15.66
C LYS A 189 -2.53 1.37 -16.23
N LEU A 190 -3.42 0.40 -16.43
CA LEU A 190 -4.75 0.59 -17.02
C LEU A 190 -5.83 0.84 -15.96
N TRP A 191 -5.48 0.82 -14.67
CA TRP A 191 -6.44 1.00 -13.58
C TRP A 191 -6.64 2.48 -13.26
N ARG A 192 -7.79 2.79 -12.67
CA ARG A 192 -8.01 4.08 -12.01
C ARG A 192 -8.28 3.85 -10.53
N PHE A 193 -7.72 4.72 -9.72
CA PHE A 193 -7.78 4.67 -8.27
C PHE A 193 -8.52 5.90 -7.75
N ARG A 194 -9.21 5.76 -6.63
CA ARG A 194 -9.74 6.92 -5.91
C ARG A 194 -8.60 7.58 -5.14
N PRO A 195 -8.31 8.88 -5.39
CA PRO A 195 -7.26 9.57 -4.66
C PRO A 195 -7.65 9.72 -3.18
N PRO A 196 -6.68 9.65 -2.26
CA PRO A 196 -6.95 9.96 -0.86
C PRO A 196 -7.39 11.42 -0.72
N GLN A 197 -8.32 11.67 0.19
CA GLN A 197 -8.84 13.01 0.46
C GLN A 197 -8.34 13.51 1.82
N LYS A 198 -7.83 14.74 1.86
CA LYS A 198 -7.48 15.45 3.10
C LYS A 198 -8.40 16.66 3.23
N ALA A 199 -9.21 16.69 4.30
CA ALA A 199 -10.22 17.73 4.54
C ALA A 199 -11.19 17.94 3.34
N GLY A 200 -11.61 16.86 2.68
CA GLY A 200 -12.51 16.90 1.52
C GLY A 200 -11.85 17.28 0.19
N VAL A 201 -10.54 17.55 0.17
CA VAL A 201 -9.77 17.86 -1.03
C VAL A 201 -8.97 16.63 -1.46
N ALA A 202 -9.07 16.25 -2.75
CA ALA A 202 -8.27 15.16 -3.31
C ALA A 202 -6.77 15.52 -3.27
N THR A 203 -5.97 14.57 -2.79
CA THR A 203 -4.51 14.71 -2.64
C THR A 203 -3.81 13.55 -3.31
N GLU A 204 -2.55 13.76 -3.70
CA GLU A 204 -1.72 12.66 -4.19
C GLU A 204 -1.42 11.69 -3.05
N GLY A 205 -1.31 10.40 -3.39
CA GLY A 205 -1.00 9.38 -2.40
C GLY A 205 -0.40 8.13 -3.00
N SER A 206 0.02 7.23 -2.13
CA SER A 206 0.54 5.93 -2.54
C SER A 206 -0.02 4.83 -1.67
N GLY A 207 -0.13 3.63 -2.22
CA GLY A 207 -0.50 2.45 -1.45
C GLY A 207 -0.14 1.14 -2.14
N LEU A 208 -0.44 0.04 -1.45
CA LEU A 208 -0.09 -1.31 -1.87
C LEU A 208 -1.27 -1.99 -2.57
N VAL A 209 -0.98 -2.66 -3.68
CA VAL A 209 -1.94 -3.36 -4.53
C VAL A 209 -1.46 -4.81 -4.71
N PRO A 210 -2.09 -5.79 -4.04
CA PRO A 210 -1.81 -7.20 -4.25
C PRO A 210 -2.55 -7.74 -5.48
N ILE A 211 -1.86 -8.50 -6.32
CA ILE A 211 -2.39 -9.18 -7.51
C ILE A 211 -2.05 -10.66 -7.41
N VAL A 212 -3.09 -11.50 -7.41
CA VAL A 212 -2.95 -12.96 -7.29
C VAL A 212 -3.08 -13.58 -8.69
N PHE A 213 -2.07 -14.37 -9.07
CA PHE A 213 -2.12 -15.24 -10.24
C PHE A 213 -2.29 -16.68 -9.76
N ALA A 214 -3.49 -17.24 -9.94
CA ALA A 214 -3.82 -18.62 -9.62
C ALA A 214 -4.09 -19.41 -10.90
N LEU A 215 -3.66 -20.68 -10.94
CA LEU A 215 -3.95 -21.56 -12.07
C LEU A 215 -5.43 -21.98 -12.04
N PRO A 216 -6.11 -22.03 -13.20
CA PRO A 216 -7.43 -22.62 -13.26
C PRO A 216 -7.34 -24.13 -12.99
N GLU A 217 -8.18 -24.64 -12.10
CA GLU A 217 -8.29 -26.09 -11.88
C GLU A 217 -8.65 -26.78 -13.20
N ARG A 218 -7.92 -27.85 -13.55
CA ARG A 218 -8.34 -28.73 -14.64
C ARG A 218 -9.60 -29.46 -14.20
N ARG A 219 -10.71 -29.17 -14.87
CA ARG A 219 -11.97 -29.92 -14.74
C ARG A 219 -12.02 -31.10 -15.71
#